data_AF-A0A1F7FAW9-F1
#
_entry.id   AF-A0A1F7FAW9-F1
#
_cell.length_a   1.000
_cell.length_b   1.000
_cell.length_c   1.000
_cell.angle_alpha   90.00
_cell.angle_beta   90.00
_cell.angle_gamma   90.00
#
_symmetry.space_group_name_H-M   'P 1'
#
loop_
_entity.id
_entity.type
_entity.pdbx_description
1 polymer ?
#
loop_
_entity_poly.entity_id
_entity_poly.type
_entity_poly.pdbx_seq_one_letter_code
_entity_poly.pdbx_strand_id
1 'polypeptide(L)' 'MLPLLKECEARALKLRPKERATLAEHLIASLDTLDDKDNEDLWINEANKRYLQYKKGKIPARSAKSVLRDARSTIT' A
#
# COMPACT_ATOMS: atom_id res chain seq x y z
N MET A 1 4.42 16.77 -17.44
CA MET A 1 4.15 17.16 -16.03
C MET A 1 3.77 18.63 -15.99
N LEU A 2 2.65 18.97 -15.34
CA LEU A 2 2.16 20.35 -15.23
C LEU A 2 3.24 21.26 -14.60
N PRO A 3 3.38 22.54 -15.03
CA PRO A 3 4.42 23.44 -14.52
C PRO A 3 4.44 23.56 -12.99
N LEU A 4 3.26 23.67 -12.37
CA LEU A 4 3.10 23.73 -10.92
C LEU A 4 3.60 22.47 -10.22
N LEU A 5 3.31 21.29 -10.79
CA LEU A 5 3.73 20.02 -10.21
C LEU A 5 5.26 19.87 -10.21
N LYS A 6 5.93 20.33 -11.28
CA LYS A 6 7.40 20.38 -11.34
C LYS A 6 8.00 21.31 -10.28
N GLU A 7 7.37 22.46 -10.05
CA GLU A 7 7.82 23.41 -9.04
C GLU A 7 7.68 22.83 -7.62
N CYS A 8 6.53 22.21 -7.33
CA CYS A 8 6.28 21.53 -6.06
C CYS A 8 7.31 20.43 -5.79
N GLU A 9 7.59 19.59 -6.79
CA GLU A 9 8.62 18.54 -6.70
C GLU A 9 10.00 19.13 -6.41
N ALA A 10 10.43 20.13 -7.18
CA ALA A 10 11.73 20.78 -7.00
C ALA A 10 11.88 21.42 -5.62
N ARG A 11 10.80 21.96 -5.04
CA ARG A 11 10.79 22.52 -3.68
C ARG A 11 10.82 21.43 -2.61
N ALA A 12 10.04 20.36 -2.77
CA ALA A 12 10.02 19.24 -1.83
C ALA A 12 11.40 18.54 -1.74
N LEU A 13 12.11 18.41 -2.86
CA LEU A 13 13.45 17.81 -2.89
C LEU A 13 14.51 18.64 -2.17
N LYS A 14 14.28 19.94 -1.95
CA LYS A 14 15.18 20.82 -1.17
C LYS A 14 14.99 20.70 0.36
N LEU A 15 13.91 20.06 0.82
CA LEU A 15 13.65 19.86 2.24
C LEU A 15 14.67 18.90 2.86
N ARG A 16 14.89 19.00 4.18
CA ARG A 16 15.68 18.00 4.90
C ARG A 16 14.94 16.66 4.88
N PRO A 17 15.64 15.51 5.02
CA PRO A 17 15.00 14.19 4.95
C PRO A 17 13.78 14.03 5.85
N LYS A 18 13.83 14.54 7.09
CA LYS A 18 12.72 14.47 8.05
C LYS A 18 11.49 15.26 7.57
N GLU A 19 11.69 16.49 7.09
CA GLU A 19 10.61 17.35 6.60
C GLU A 19 9.98 16.80 5.32
N ARG A 20 10.82 16.24 4.43
CA ARG A 20 10.34 15.56 3.23
C ARG A 20 9.54 14.30 3.57
N ALA A 21 9.95 13.53 4.58
CA ALA A 21 9.20 12.36 5.03
C ALA A 21 7.82 12.74 5.59
N THR A 22 7.73 13.79 6.41
CA THR A 22 6.44 14.31 6.91
C THR A 22 5.55 14.81 5.77
N LEU A 23 6.11 15.50 4.76
CA LEU A 23 5.34 15.91 3.59
C LEU A 23 4.83 14.70 2.79
N ALA A 24 5.67 13.68 2.61
CA ALA A 24 5.27 12.45 1.92
C ALA A 24 4.13 11.73 2.65
N GLU A 25 4.19 11.65 3.98
CA GLU A 25 3.12 11.08 4.81
C GLU A 25 1.78 11.81 4.59
N HIS A 26 1.76 13.14 4.67
CA HIS A 26 0.54 13.91 4.42
C HIS A 26 0.00 13.75 3.00
N LEU A 27 0.88 13.74 1.99
CA LEU A 27 0.48 13.55 0.61
C LEU A 27 -0.11 12.15 0.40
N ILE A 28 0.50 11.11 0.96
CA ILE A 28 -0.02 9.73 0.89
C ILE A 28 -1.37 9.66 1.61
N ALA A 29 -1.48 10.21 2.81
CA ALA A 29 -2.74 10.24 3.55
C ALA A 29 -3.85 10.99 2.77
N SER A 30 -3.51 12.03 2.01
CA SER A 30 -4.48 12.74 1.17
C SER A 30 -5.00 11.93 -0.02
N LEU A 31 -4.32 10.83 -0.38
CA LEU A 31 -4.79 9.90 -1.41
C LEU A 31 -5.82 8.90 -0.86
N ASP A 32 -5.93 8.77 0.47
CA ASP A 32 -6.95 7.94 1.08
C ASP A 32 -8.28 8.68 1.04
N THR A 33 -9.04 8.43 -0.03
CA THR A 33 -10.34 9.06 -0.27
C THR A 33 -11.47 8.34 0.44
N LEU A 34 -11.19 7.15 0.97
CA LEU A 34 -12.13 6.34 1.72
C LEU A 34 -11.90 6.59 3.20
N ASP A 35 -12.98 6.62 3.98
CA ASP A 35 -12.79 6.57 5.43
C ASP A 35 -12.33 5.16 5.86
N ASP A 36 -11.84 5.06 7.10
CA ASP A 36 -11.35 3.79 7.65
C ASP A 36 -12.40 2.66 7.55
N LYS A 37 -13.69 3.01 7.59
CA LYS A 37 -14.79 2.05 7.55
C LYS A 37 -15.02 1.52 6.14
N ASP A 38 -15.03 2.39 5.13
CA ASP A 38 -15.13 2.00 3.73
C ASP A 38 -13.93 1.11 3.33
N ASN A 39 -12.74 1.43 3.83
CA ASN A 39 -11.56 0.60 3.66
C ASN A 39 -11.74 -0.79 4.31
N GLU A 40 -12.18 -0.85 5.57
CA GLU A 40 -12.44 -2.13 6.26
C GLU A 40 -13.47 -2.99 5.51
N ASP A 41 -14.55 -2.39 5.04
CA ASP A 41 -15.60 -3.09 4.29
C ASP A 41 -15.06 -3.67 2.96
N LEU A 42 -14.21 -2.93 2.25
CA LEU A 42 -13.53 -3.45 1.05
C LEU A 42 -12.60 -4.63 1.37
N TRP A 43 -11.85 -4.55 2.46
CA TRP A 43 -10.97 -5.63 2.91
C TRP A 43 -11.75 -6.89 3.30
N ILE A 44 -12.85 -6.75 4.05
CA ILE A 44 -13.75 -7.86 4.40
C ILE A 44 -14.31 -8.53 3.14
N ASN A 45 -14.75 -7.72 2.17
CA ASN A 45 -15.31 -8.22 0.91
C ASN A 45 -14.27 -9.01 0.10
N GLU A 46 -13.06 -8.49 -0.06
CA GLU A 46 -12.00 -9.18 -0.79
C GLU A 46 -11.50 -10.42 -0.04
N ALA A 47 -11.41 -10.39 1.29
CA ALA A 47 -11.06 -11.55 2.11
C ALA A 47 -12.06 -12.70 1.93
N ASN A 48 -13.36 -12.39 2.04
CA ASN A 48 -14.43 -13.36 1.81
C ASN A 48 -14.39 -13.94 0.38
N LYS A 49 -14.22 -13.08 -0.62
CA LYS A 49 -14.10 -13.49 -2.03
C LYS A 49 -12.93 -14.46 -2.21
N ARG A 50 -11.73 -14.14 -1.71
CA ARG A 50 -10.55 -15.01 -1.81
C ARG A 50 -10.77 -16.34 -1.09
N TYR A 51 -11.33 -16.31 0.11
CA TYR A 51 -11.64 -17.52 0.87
C TYR A 51 -12.56 -18.47 0.08
N LEU A 52 -13.64 -17.95 -0.50
CA LEU A 52 -14.57 -18.75 -1.30
C LEU A 52 -13.92 -19.30 -2.58
N GLN A 53 -13.08 -18.53 -3.26
CA GLN A 53 -12.35 -19.03 -4.44
C GLN A 53 -11.36 -20.14 -4.06
N TYR A 54 -10.67 -20.01 -2.93
CA TYR A 54 -9.75 -21.02 -2.41
C TYR A 54 -10.50 -22.32 -2.08
N LYS A 55 -11.62 -22.21 -1.35
CA LYS A 55 -12.47 -23.37 -1.02
C LYS A 55 -13.02 -24.08 -2.27
N LYS A 56 -13.25 -23.34 -3.35
CA LYS A 56 -13.66 -23.88 -4.67
C LYS A 56 -12.49 -24.45 -5.49
N GLY A 57 -11.26 -24.43 -4.98
CA GLY A 57 -10.06 -24.89 -5.70
C GLY A 57 -9.65 -23.99 -6.87
N LYS A 58 -10.21 -22.78 -6.98
CA LYS A 58 -9.96 -21.86 -8.09
C LYS A 58 -8.68 -21.04 -7.93
N ILE A 59 -8.18 -20.91 -6.71
CA ILE A 59 -6.90 -20.27 -6.42
C ILE A 59 -6.03 -21.21 -5.56
N PRO A 60 -4.72 -21.33 -5.86
CA PRO A 60 -3.82 -22.15 -5.06
C PRO A 60 -3.42 -21.45 -3.75
N ALA A 61 -3.08 -22.23 -2.73
CA ALA A 61 -2.42 -21.74 -1.53
C ALA A 61 -0.91 -21.99 -1.59
N ARG A 62 -0.15 -21.13 -0.90
CA ARG A 62 1.29 -21.33 -0.68
C ARG A 62 1.53 -21.76 0.75
N SER A 63 2.53 -22.60 0.98
CA SER A 63 2.90 -22.99 2.35
C SER A 63 3.44 -21.78 3.11
N ALA A 64 3.03 -21.65 4.38
CA ALA A 64 3.50 -20.58 5.25
C ALA A 64 5.03 -20.53 5.32
N LYS A 65 5.70 -21.69 5.35
CA LYS A 65 7.17 -21.79 5.33
C LYS A 65 7.79 -21.11 4.11
N SER A 66 7.24 -21.32 2.91
CA SER A 66 7.75 -20.68 1.69
C SER A 66 7.52 -19.17 1.75
N VAL A 67 6.31 -18.74 2.12
CA VAL A 67 5.95 -17.32 2.17
C VAL A 67 6.85 -16.56 3.16
N LEU A 68 7.05 -17.11 4.36
CA LEU A 68 7.89 -16.49 5.38
C LEU A 68 9.38 -16.45 5.01
N ARG A 69 9.89 -17.48 4.31
CA ARG A 69 11.26 -17.47 3.80
C ARG A 69 11.45 -16.33 2.79
N ASP A 70 10.56 -16.24 1.81
CA ASP A 70 10.65 -15.25 0.74
C ASP A 70 10.52 -13.82 1.29
N ALA A 71 9.60 -13.57 2.24
CA ALA A 71 9.44 -12.27 2.87
C ALA A 71 10.70 -11.81 3.62
N ARG A 72 11.40 -12.72 4.31
CA ARG A 72 12.66 -12.41 5.00
C ARG A 72 13.78 -12.07 4.02
N SER A 73 13.88 -12.77 2.89
CA SER A 73 14.91 -12.48 1.88
C SER A 73 14.79 -11.11 1.22
N THR A 74 13.66 -10.40 1.38
CA THR A 74 13.47 -9.06 0.80
C THR A 74 13.91 -7.93 1.74
N ILE A 75 14.09 -8.22 3.04
CA ILE A 75 14.42 -7.24 4.08
C ILE A 75 15.85 -7.44 4.60
N THR A 76 16.49 -8.58 4.26
CA THR A 76 17.89 -8.90 4.58
C THR A 76 18.75 -8.73 3.34
#